data_AF-A0A4Q1D5Q4-F1
#
_entry.id   AF-A0A4Q1D5Q4-F1
#
_cell.length_a   1.000
_cell.length_b   1.000
_cell.length_c   1.000
_cell.angle_alpha   90.00
_cell.angle_beta   90.00
_cell.angle_gamma   90.00
#
_symmetry.space_group_name_H-M   'P 1'
#
loop_
_entity.id
_entity.type
_entity.pdbx_description
1 polymer ?
#
loop_
_entity_poly.entity_id
_entity_poly.type
_entity_poly.pdbx_seq_one_letter_code
_entity_poly.pdbx_strand_id
1 'polypeptide(L)'
;MSIQSMIVAAALALLVSCGNGTNSKNQHDSIASPSNFVSHQFDGVFADTLPCADCSGIITHLNLESDSTFVLEQEYVGLKEGDRVFYQLGRWSLVDSLLRLNEITEGPRQFKIVNTDELKMLDNEGVIITGTNLNYTLHRQHTAFVAKKPFTVRGVATDAGANSFFKICAWHKEVPLRLTATTIYPDSLAGLKDALKKGALVEAEGRFSTADSAGKTFQVFTADKFLRYLPGEKCKD
;
A
#
# COMPACT_ATOMS: atom_id res chain seq x y z
N MET A 1 -28.07 46.86 -80.99
CA MET A 1 -26.98 46.07 -80.40
C MET A 1 -27.33 45.77 -78.96
N SER A 2 -27.51 44.48 -78.69
CA SER A 2 -27.20 43.74 -77.47
C SER A 2 -27.64 44.22 -76.07
N ILE A 3 -28.50 43.39 -75.45
CA ILE A 3 -28.42 42.78 -74.09
C ILE A 3 -28.37 43.80 -72.92
N GLN A 4 -29.43 44.11 -72.16
CA GLN A 4 -30.41 43.32 -71.39
C GLN A 4 -29.84 42.60 -70.15
N SER A 5 -30.41 42.94 -68.98
CA SER A 5 -30.56 42.12 -67.75
C SER A 5 -29.30 41.94 -66.87
N MET A 6 -29.33 41.91 -65.53
CA MET A 6 -30.36 41.71 -64.49
C MET A 6 -29.58 41.77 -63.13
N ILE A 7 -29.97 42.37 -61.99
CA ILE A 7 -30.95 41.98 -60.94
C ILE A 7 -30.64 42.93 -59.74
N VAL A 8 -31.58 43.80 -59.31
CA VAL A 8 -32.44 43.72 -58.08
C VAL A 8 -31.63 43.69 -56.76
N ALA A 9 -31.59 44.80 -56.00
CA ALA A 9 -32.46 45.18 -54.85
C ALA A 9 -32.29 44.25 -53.61
N ALA A 10 -32.31 44.67 -52.34
CA ALA A 10 -32.88 45.85 -51.72
C ALA A 10 -32.27 46.08 -50.31
N ALA A 11 -32.50 47.30 -49.81
CA ALA A 11 -32.39 47.83 -48.45
C ALA A 11 -32.57 46.84 -47.27
N LEU A 12 -31.92 47.11 -46.13
CA LEU A 12 -32.60 47.63 -44.92
C LEU A 12 -31.65 47.82 -43.70
N ALA A 13 -31.81 48.99 -43.08
CA ALA A 13 -31.82 49.29 -41.64
C ALA A 13 -30.63 48.92 -40.72
N LEU A 14 -29.98 50.00 -40.28
CA LEU A 14 -29.27 50.13 -39.00
C LEU A 14 -30.24 49.96 -37.82
N LEU A 15 -29.91 49.07 -36.87
CA LEU A 15 -30.22 49.24 -35.45
C LEU A 15 -29.07 48.65 -34.62
N VAL A 16 -28.29 49.56 -34.01
CA VAL A 16 -27.34 49.27 -32.95
C VAL A 16 -28.13 48.93 -31.69
N SER A 17 -27.97 47.72 -31.17
CA SER A 17 -28.53 47.30 -29.89
C SER A 17 -27.44 47.32 -28.82
N CYS A 18 -27.56 48.25 -27.87
CA CYS A 18 -26.85 48.20 -26.59
C CYS A 18 -27.69 47.37 -25.60
N GLY A 19 -27.27 46.13 -25.34
CA GLY A 19 -27.82 45.30 -24.28
C GLY A 19 -26.98 45.41 -23.01
N ASN A 20 -27.41 46.24 -22.06
CA ASN A 20 -26.92 46.25 -20.69
C ASN A 20 -27.63 45.12 -19.92
N GLY A 21 -27.02 43.95 -19.89
CA GLY A 21 -27.51 42.78 -19.17
C GLY A 21 -26.78 42.61 -17.84
N THR A 22 -27.46 42.94 -16.74
CA THR A 22 -27.11 42.50 -15.39
C THR A 22 -27.12 40.97 -15.36
N ASN A 23 -25.94 40.35 -15.42
CA ASN A 23 -25.84 38.90 -15.37
C ASN A 23 -25.55 38.45 -13.93
N SER A 24 -26.51 37.68 -13.44
CA SER A 24 -26.52 36.96 -12.17
C SER A 24 -25.15 36.33 -11.90
N LYS A 25 -24.64 36.52 -10.67
CA LYS A 25 -23.59 35.68 -10.11
C LYS A 25 -24.16 34.26 -9.96
N ASN A 26 -24.15 33.50 -11.05
CA ASN A 26 -24.23 32.05 -10.96
C ASN A 26 -22.91 31.59 -10.38
N GLN A 27 -22.94 31.33 -9.08
CA GLN A 27 -22.03 30.39 -8.44
C GLN A 27 -22.12 29.10 -9.22
N HIS A 28 -21.14 28.90 -10.11
CA HIS A 28 -20.81 27.57 -10.53
C HIS A 28 -19.99 27.01 -9.38
N ASP A 29 -20.67 26.29 -8.50
CA ASP A 29 -20.03 25.36 -7.58
C ASP A 29 -18.98 24.62 -8.38
N SER A 30 -17.72 24.90 -8.06
CA SER A 30 -16.61 24.12 -8.57
C SER A 30 -16.80 22.74 -7.95
N ILE A 31 -17.40 21.84 -8.72
CA ILE A 31 -17.40 20.41 -8.46
C ILE A 31 -15.93 20.04 -8.30
N ALA A 32 -15.52 19.83 -7.06
CA ALA A 32 -14.19 19.33 -6.74
C ALA A 32 -14.03 17.96 -7.42
N SER A 33 -13.09 17.87 -8.36
CA SER A 33 -12.63 16.63 -8.97
C SER A 33 -11.24 16.84 -9.59
N PRO A 34 -10.31 15.86 -9.53
CA PRO A 34 -10.15 14.80 -8.55
C PRO A 34 -9.19 15.25 -7.44
N SER A 35 -9.42 14.73 -6.23
CA SER A 35 -8.43 14.75 -5.16
C SER A 35 -7.15 14.08 -5.66
N ASN A 36 -6.12 14.90 -5.95
CA ASN A 36 -4.76 14.42 -6.13
C ASN A 36 -4.29 13.88 -4.78
N PHE A 37 -4.62 12.63 -4.47
CA PHE A 37 -4.13 11.98 -3.26
C PHE A 37 -2.62 11.78 -3.43
N VAL A 38 -1.85 12.47 -2.61
CA VAL A 38 -0.41 12.21 -2.47
C VAL A 38 -0.26 11.01 -1.53
N SER A 39 0.65 10.07 -1.81
CA SER A 39 0.87 8.87 -0.98
C SER A 39 1.04 9.20 0.51
N HIS A 40 1.76 10.27 0.86
CA HIS A 40 1.92 10.71 2.25
C HIS A 40 0.63 11.17 2.97
N GLN A 41 -0.51 11.30 2.28
CA GLN A 41 -1.78 11.70 2.89
C GLN A 41 -2.66 10.49 3.27
N PHE A 42 -2.25 9.28 2.93
CA PHE A 42 -3.08 8.09 3.10
C PHE A 42 -2.38 6.94 3.86
N ASP A 43 -1.21 7.20 4.44
CA ASP A 43 -0.61 6.28 5.41
C ASP A 43 -1.52 6.10 6.63
N GLY A 44 -1.36 4.97 7.31
CA GLY A 44 -2.14 4.57 8.48
C GLY A 44 -2.62 3.13 8.42
N VAL A 45 -3.37 2.77 9.46
CA VAL A 45 -3.88 1.41 9.67
C VAL A 45 -5.32 1.34 9.20
N PHE A 46 -5.64 0.35 8.37
CA PHE A 46 -6.99 0.03 7.93
C PHE A 46 -7.32 -1.40 8.34
N ALA A 47 -8.51 -1.64 8.85
CA ALA A 47 -8.92 -2.97 9.24
C ALA A 47 -10.42 -3.19 9.10
N ASP A 48 -10.78 -4.42 8.77
CA ASP A 48 -12.14 -4.97 8.84
C ASP A 48 -12.08 -6.50 8.62
N THR A 49 -13.23 -7.17 8.68
CA THR A 49 -13.38 -8.57 8.29
C THR A 49 -13.84 -8.66 6.84
N LEU A 50 -12.92 -9.07 5.95
CA LEU A 50 -13.24 -9.29 4.55
C LEU A 50 -13.93 -10.64 4.34
N PRO A 51 -14.73 -10.80 3.27
CA PRO A 51 -15.44 -12.04 3.00
C PRO A 51 -14.49 -13.17 2.61
N CYS A 52 -14.87 -14.39 2.96
CA CYS A 52 -14.10 -15.60 2.72
C CYS A 52 -14.96 -16.65 2.03
N ALA A 53 -14.41 -17.37 1.06
CA ALA A 53 -15.18 -18.33 0.28
C ALA A 53 -15.51 -19.61 1.06
N ASP A 54 -14.58 -20.07 1.89
CA ASP A 54 -14.59 -21.35 2.59
C ASP A 54 -14.32 -21.22 4.10
N CYS A 55 -14.38 -20.00 4.61
CA CYS A 55 -14.18 -19.69 6.03
C CYS A 55 -15.17 -18.61 6.50
N SER A 56 -15.22 -18.34 7.80
CA SER A 56 -16.20 -17.40 8.37
C SER A 56 -15.91 -15.93 8.02
N GLY A 57 -14.69 -15.64 7.59
CA GLY A 57 -14.22 -14.29 7.27
C GLY A 57 -12.71 -14.19 7.45
N ILE A 58 -12.14 -13.12 6.92
CA ILE A 58 -10.70 -12.81 7.01
C ILE A 58 -10.54 -11.50 7.77
N ILE A 59 -10.16 -11.56 9.05
CA ILE A 59 -9.81 -10.36 9.80
C ILE A 59 -8.54 -9.79 9.17
N THR A 60 -8.66 -8.63 8.55
CA THR A 60 -7.61 -8.03 7.72
C THR A 60 -7.15 -6.74 8.37
N HIS A 61 -5.84 -6.58 8.55
CA HIS A 61 -5.22 -5.31 8.92
C HIS A 61 -4.18 -4.93 7.87
N LEU A 62 -4.34 -3.76 7.26
CA LEU A 62 -3.40 -3.17 6.32
C LEU A 62 -2.78 -1.93 6.96
N ASN A 63 -1.50 -2.02 7.32
CA ASN A 63 -0.71 -0.89 7.79
C ASN A 63 0.08 -0.32 6.61
N LEU A 64 -0.27 0.89 6.18
CA LEU A 64 0.43 1.64 5.13
C LEU A 64 1.37 2.63 5.81
N GLU A 65 2.68 2.50 5.56
CA GLU A 65 3.67 3.43 6.08
C GLU A 65 3.87 4.60 5.11
N SER A 66 4.19 5.78 5.66
CA SER A 66 4.42 7.00 4.88
C SER A 66 5.55 6.89 3.86
N ASP A 67 6.49 5.95 4.04
CA ASP A 67 7.59 5.70 3.11
C ASP A 67 7.23 4.75 1.95
N SER A 68 5.93 4.52 1.73
CA SER A 68 5.40 3.62 0.70
C SER A 68 5.70 2.13 0.93
N THR A 69 5.98 1.72 2.16
CA THR A 69 6.01 0.30 2.58
C THR A 69 4.69 -0.09 3.26
N PHE A 70 4.34 -1.37 3.25
CA PHE A 70 3.16 -1.86 3.97
C PHE A 70 3.42 -3.18 4.69
N VAL A 71 2.54 -3.43 5.66
CA VAL A 71 2.30 -4.75 6.27
C VAL A 71 0.82 -5.08 6.12
N LEU A 72 0.52 -6.26 5.59
CA LEU A 72 -0.83 -6.82 5.52
C LEU A 72 -0.89 -8.05 6.43
N GLU A 73 -1.69 -8.00 7.49
CA GLU A 73 -2.05 -9.13 8.33
C GLU A 73 -3.41 -9.69 7.91
N GLN A 74 -3.50 -11.00 7.74
CA GLN A 74 -4.76 -11.70 7.46
C GLN A 74 -4.94 -12.87 8.42
N GLU A 75 -6.03 -12.87 9.19
CA GLU A 75 -6.43 -14.00 10.03
C GLU A 75 -7.69 -14.69 9.49
N TYR A 76 -7.57 -15.96 9.12
CA TYR A 76 -8.66 -16.77 8.57
C TYR A 76 -9.49 -17.43 9.68
N VAL A 77 -10.73 -16.97 9.86
CA VAL A 77 -11.64 -17.39 10.94
C VAL A 77 -12.50 -18.59 10.51
N GLY A 78 -12.85 -19.49 11.43
CA GLY A 78 -13.64 -20.70 11.16
C GLY A 78 -12.89 -21.93 10.61
N LEU A 79 -11.59 -21.83 10.26
CA LEU A 79 -10.77 -23.00 9.90
C LEU A 79 -10.50 -23.92 11.10
N LYS A 80 -10.51 -25.25 10.86
CA LYS A 80 -10.38 -26.29 11.90
C LYS A 80 -8.92 -26.59 12.28
N GLU A 81 -7.98 -26.43 11.36
CA GLU A 81 -6.57 -26.78 11.54
C GLU A 81 -5.67 -25.80 10.76
N GLY A 82 -4.40 -25.71 11.15
CA GLY A 82 -3.37 -24.91 10.47
C GLY A 82 -3.08 -23.55 11.12
N ASP A 83 -2.01 -22.91 10.64
CA ASP A 83 -1.74 -21.51 10.93
C ASP A 83 -2.82 -20.65 10.28
N ARG A 84 -3.24 -19.60 10.99
CA ARG A 84 -4.41 -18.81 10.62
C ARG A 84 -4.05 -17.37 10.32
N VAL A 85 -2.93 -16.90 10.86
CA VAL A 85 -2.45 -15.53 10.73
C VAL A 85 -1.35 -15.51 9.69
N PHE A 86 -1.45 -14.66 8.69
CA PHE A 86 -0.43 -14.54 7.65
C PHE A 86 -0.01 -13.08 7.52
N TYR A 87 1.25 -12.87 7.17
CA TYR A 87 1.80 -11.54 6.91
C TYR A 87 2.33 -11.45 5.50
N GLN A 88 1.97 -10.37 4.82
CA GLN A 88 2.59 -9.95 3.58
C GLN A 88 3.26 -8.59 3.81
N LEU A 89 4.49 -8.45 3.36
CA LEU A 89 5.24 -7.20 3.36
C LEU A 89 5.46 -6.80 1.90
N GLY A 90 5.48 -5.51 1.63
CA GLY A 90 5.76 -5.03 0.29
C GLY A 90 5.75 -3.51 0.22
N ARG A 91 5.71 -3.00 -0.99
CA ARG A 91 5.55 -1.57 -1.26
C ARG A 91 4.15 -1.29 -1.76
N TRP A 92 3.65 -0.12 -1.46
CA TRP A 92 2.38 0.31 -2.00
C TRP A 92 2.57 1.53 -2.89
N SER A 93 1.64 1.70 -3.82
CA SER A 93 1.62 2.82 -4.76
C SER A 93 0.22 3.35 -4.91
N LEU A 94 0.11 4.63 -5.24
CA LEU A 94 -1.16 5.32 -5.42
C LEU A 94 -1.13 6.08 -6.74
N VAL A 95 -2.11 5.78 -7.60
CA VAL A 95 -2.38 6.53 -8.82
C VAL A 95 -3.84 6.95 -8.77
N ASP A 96 -4.09 8.26 -8.76
CA ASP A 96 -5.39 8.86 -8.48
C ASP A 96 -5.97 8.36 -7.13
N SER A 97 -6.96 7.49 -7.18
CA SER A 97 -7.61 6.86 -6.01
C SER A 97 -7.40 5.34 -5.99
N LEU A 98 -6.55 4.82 -6.86
CA LEU A 98 -6.24 3.40 -6.93
C LEU A 98 -4.96 3.12 -6.15
N LEU A 99 -5.11 2.46 -5.01
CA LEU A 99 -4.02 1.95 -4.20
C LEU A 99 -3.69 0.52 -4.63
N ARG A 100 -2.41 0.27 -4.90
CA ARG A 100 -1.90 -1.07 -5.24
C ARG A 100 -0.86 -1.52 -4.23
N LEU A 101 -0.99 -2.75 -3.78
CA LEU A 101 0.03 -3.46 -3.01
C LEU A 101 0.89 -4.26 -3.99
N ASN A 102 2.20 -4.00 -3.96
CA ASN A 102 3.21 -4.66 -4.77
C ASN A 102 3.93 -5.73 -3.93
N GLU A 103 4.66 -6.63 -4.58
CA GLU A 103 5.40 -7.72 -3.93
C GLU A 103 4.56 -8.72 -3.11
N ILE A 104 3.23 -8.69 -3.25
CA ILE A 104 2.31 -9.62 -2.58
C ILE A 104 2.14 -10.90 -3.39
N THR A 105 2.15 -12.05 -2.72
CA THR A 105 1.91 -13.36 -3.34
C THR A 105 0.44 -13.77 -3.27
N GLU A 106 -0.28 -13.39 -2.22
CA GLU A 106 -1.67 -13.79 -1.99
C GLU A 106 -2.49 -12.66 -1.35
N GLY A 107 -3.81 -12.82 -1.34
CA GLY A 107 -4.71 -11.82 -0.77
C GLY A 107 -5.01 -10.64 -1.71
N PRO A 108 -5.61 -9.56 -1.17
CA PRO A 108 -6.05 -8.41 -1.96
C PRO A 108 -4.87 -7.58 -2.47
N ARG A 109 -4.82 -7.34 -3.79
CA ARG A 109 -3.77 -6.54 -4.44
C ARG A 109 -4.13 -5.07 -4.63
N GLN A 110 -5.41 -4.75 -4.70
CA GLN A 110 -5.86 -3.44 -5.16
C GLN A 110 -7.04 -2.94 -4.31
N PHE A 111 -7.01 -1.65 -4.01
CA PHE A 111 -8.06 -0.96 -3.26
C PHE A 111 -8.39 0.37 -3.92
N LYS A 112 -9.65 0.76 -3.86
CA LYS A 112 -10.12 2.10 -4.19
C LYS A 112 -10.23 2.92 -2.91
N ILE A 113 -9.59 4.08 -2.88
CA ILE A 113 -9.83 5.09 -1.86
C ILE A 113 -11.24 5.65 -2.09
N VAL A 114 -12.14 5.43 -1.14
CA VAL A 114 -13.51 5.97 -1.17
C VAL A 114 -13.54 7.35 -0.52
N ASN A 115 -12.88 7.49 0.64
CA ASN A 115 -12.66 8.72 1.37
C ASN A 115 -11.41 8.55 2.26
N THR A 116 -11.14 9.49 3.17
CA THR A 116 -9.97 9.45 4.08
C THR A 116 -9.92 8.23 4.98
N ASP A 117 -11.06 7.60 5.24
CA ASP A 117 -11.22 6.56 6.26
C ASP A 117 -11.62 5.19 5.68
N GLU A 118 -11.82 5.10 4.37
CA GLU A 118 -12.33 3.88 3.73
C GLU A 118 -11.53 3.46 2.50
N LEU A 119 -11.10 2.19 2.53
CA LEU A 119 -10.51 1.48 1.40
C LEU A 119 -11.45 0.37 0.94
N LYS A 120 -11.94 0.43 -0.29
CA LYS A 120 -12.75 -0.65 -0.86
C LYS A 120 -11.87 -1.59 -1.67
N MET A 121 -11.82 -2.86 -1.28
CA MET A 121 -11.11 -3.91 -2.01
C MET A 121 -11.70 -4.05 -3.42
N LEU A 122 -10.81 -4.20 -4.40
CA LEU A 122 -11.14 -4.40 -5.81
C LEU A 122 -10.86 -5.84 -6.21
N ASP A 123 -11.42 -6.26 -7.35
CA ASP A 123 -11.04 -7.52 -7.98
C ASP A 123 -9.62 -7.45 -8.58
N ASN A 124 -9.19 -8.55 -9.21
CA ASN A 124 -7.84 -8.65 -9.79
C ASN A 124 -7.64 -7.70 -10.98
N GLU A 125 -8.72 -7.33 -11.66
CA GLU A 125 -8.77 -6.40 -12.78
C GLU A 125 -8.78 -4.92 -12.31
N GLY A 126 -8.91 -4.67 -11.00
CA GLY A 126 -8.96 -3.33 -10.42
C GLY A 126 -10.35 -2.68 -10.52
N VAL A 127 -11.39 -3.49 -10.61
CA VAL A 127 -12.80 -3.06 -10.70
C VAL A 127 -13.51 -3.27 -9.37
N ILE A 128 -14.50 -2.43 -9.10
CA ILE A 128 -15.34 -2.55 -7.89
C ILE A 128 -16.13 -3.86 -7.98
N ILE A 129 -16.01 -4.67 -6.92
CA ILE A 129 -16.79 -5.90 -6.77
C ILE A 129 -18.28 -5.52 -6.60
N THR A 130 -19.12 -6.02 -7.49
CA THR A 130 -20.58 -5.78 -7.51
C THR A 130 -21.35 -7.09 -7.65
N GLY A 131 -22.68 -7.05 -7.51
CA GLY A 131 -23.53 -8.26 -7.63
C GLY A 131 -23.51 -9.16 -6.40
N THR A 132 -23.09 -8.64 -5.25
CA THR A 132 -23.02 -9.36 -3.97
C THR A 132 -23.44 -8.43 -2.82
N ASN A 133 -24.01 -9.01 -1.76
CA ASN A 133 -24.39 -8.31 -0.53
C ASN A 133 -23.26 -8.30 0.53
N LEU A 134 -22.05 -8.71 0.15
CA LEU A 134 -20.90 -8.79 1.05
C LEU A 134 -20.18 -7.43 1.14
N ASN A 135 -19.61 -7.15 2.32
CA ASN A 135 -18.81 -5.97 2.56
C ASN A 135 -17.34 -6.23 2.21
N TYR A 136 -16.74 -5.37 1.39
CA TYR A 136 -15.34 -5.44 0.96
C TYR A 136 -14.54 -4.18 1.34
N THR A 137 -15.02 -3.44 2.34
CA THR A 137 -14.39 -2.19 2.80
C THR A 137 -13.51 -2.45 4.02
N LEU A 138 -12.32 -1.87 4.04
CA LEU A 138 -11.48 -1.70 5.22
C LEU A 138 -11.65 -0.28 5.75
N HIS A 139 -11.76 -0.15 7.07
CA HIS A 139 -11.95 1.15 7.73
C HIS A 139 -10.68 1.58 8.44
N ARG A 140 -10.38 2.88 8.41
CA ARG A 140 -9.23 3.45 9.13
C ARG A 140 -9.38 3.21 10.62
N GLN A 141 -8.27 2.84 11.24
CA GLN A 141 -8.13 2.62 12.67
C GLN A 141 -7.41 3.80 13.31
N HIS A 142 -7.76 4.11 14.56
CA HIS A 142 -7.12 5.17 15.35
C HIS A 142 -6.06 4.63 16.32
N THR A 143 -5.71 3.35 16.19
CA THR A 143 -4.70 2.68 17.00
C THR A 143 -3.53 2.27 16.12
N ALA A 144 -2.34 2.26 16.71
CA ALA A 144 -1.16 1.72 16.06
C ALA A 144 -1.36 0.23 15.74
N PHE A 145 -0.76 -0.22 14.63
CA PHE A 145 -0.75 -1.63 14.26
C PHE A 145 0.08 -2.44 15.27
N VAL A 146 -0.47 -3.58 15.72
CA VAL A 146 0.21 -4.51 16.63
C VAL A 146 0.14 -5.90 16.00
N ALA A 147 1.30 -6.44 15.64
CA ALA A 147 1.40 -7.78 15.06
C ALA A 147 1.00 -8.84 16.10
N LYS A 148 0.09 -9.75 15.73
CA LYS A 148 -0.31 -10.90 16.54
C LYS A 148 0.79 -11.95 16.74
N LYS A 149 1.72 -12.09 15.79
CA LYS A 149 2.86 -13.01 15.89
C LYS A 149 4.11 -12.44 15.21
N PRO A 150 5.30 -13.05 15.42
CA PRO A 150 6.50 -12.67 14.71
C PRO A 150 6.36 -12.78 13.17
N PHE A 151 7.05 -11.91 12.46
CA PHE A 151 7.13 -11.89 11.01
C PHE A 151 8.19 -12.84 10.51
N THR A 152 7.89 -13.59 9.45
CA THR A 152 8.92 -14.21 8.61
C THR A 152 9.34 -13.22 7.53
N VAL A 153 10.59 -12.75 7.60
CA VAL A 153 11.13 -11.72 6.72
C VAL A 153 12.30 -12.27 5.92
N ARG A 154 12.23 -12.14 4.59
CA ARG A 154 13.35 -12.42 3.68
C ARG A 154 14.16 -11.15 3.45
N GLY A 155 15.48 -11.25 3.58
CA GLY A 155 16.37 -10.12 3.31
C GLY A 155 17.83 -10.42 3.56
N VAL A 156 18.67 -9.43 3.25
CA VAL A 156 20.11 -9.52 3.47
C VAL A 156 20.44 -9.00 4.86
N ALA A 157 20.83 -9.90 5.76
CA ALA A 157 21.21 -9.59 7.13
C ALA A 157 22.72 -9.41 7.23
N THR A 158 23.16 -8.32 7.87
CA THR A 158 24.57 -8.05 8.15
C THR A 158 24.77 -7.83 9.64
N ASP A 159 25.66 -8.62 10.26
CA ASP A 159 26.07 -8.45 11.65
C ASP A 159 27.40 -7.69 11.72
N ALA A 160 27.31 -6.41 12.07
CA ALA A 160 28.41 -5.47 12.25
C ALA A 160 28.42 -4.90 13.69
N GLY A 161 27.92 -5.67 14.66
CA GLY A 161 27.82 -5.24 16.06
C GLY A 161 26.77 -4.14 16.25
N ALA A 162 27.20 -2.94 16.64
CA ALA A 162 26.29 -1.82 16.91
C ALA A 162 25.60 -1.27 15.64
N ASN A 163 26.17 -1.54 14.46
CA ASN A 163 25.69 -1.03 13.18
C ASN A 163 25.08 -2.15 12.31
N SER A 164 24.64 -3.26 12.91
CA SER A 164 23.99 -4.35 12.20
C SER A 164 22.72 -3.86 11.50
N PHE A 165 22.46 -4.36 10.30
CA PHE A 165 21.33 -3.96 9.47
C PHE A 165 20.73 -5.13 8.71
N PHE A 166 19.47 -4.99 8.32
CA PHE A 166 18.72 -5.97 7.54
C PHE A 166 18.09 -5.25 6.35
N LYS A 167 18.52 -5.61 5.14
CA LYS A 167 17.89 -5.14 3.90
C LYS A 167 16.71 -6.06 3.57
N ILE A 168 15.50 -5.59 3.87
CA ILE A 168 14.26 -6.34 3.66
C ILE A 168 13.96 -6.38 2.17
N CYS A 169 13.88 -7.59 1.59
CA CYS A 169 13.67 -7.73 0.15
C CYS A 169 12.35 -7.09 -0.27
N ALA A 170 11.24 -7.36 0.42
CA ALA A 170 9.93 -6.87 -0.02
C ALA A 170 9.78 -5.33 0.05
N TRP A 171 10.53 -4.65 0.91
CA TRP A 171 10.46 -3.19 1.06
C TRP A 171 11.52 -2.45 0.25
N HIS A 172 12.52 -3.15 -0.28
CA HIS A 172 13.74 -2.54 -0.84
C HIS A 172 14.40 -1.54 0.12
N LYS A 173 14.32 -1.82 1.43
CA LYS A 173 14.69 -0.90 2.50
C LYS A 173 15.61 -1.57 3.52
N GLU A 174 16.58 -0.81 4.01
CA GLU A 174 17.42 -1.19 5.14
C GLU A 174 16.84 -0.69 6.44
N VAL A 175 16.82 -1.57 7.44
CA VAL A 175 16.47 -1.26 8.83
C VAL A 175 17.57 -1.75 9.76
N PRO A 176 17.79 -1.12 10.93
CA PRO A 176 18.70 -1.67 11.92
C PRO A 176 18.27 -3.08 12.32
N LEU A 177 19.24 -3.98 12.37
CA LEU A 177 19.08 -5.36 12.81
C LEU A 177 19.53 -5.47 14.26
N ARG A 178 18.64 -5.95 15.12
CA ARG A 178 18.98 -6.30 16.49
C ARG A 178 19.07 -7.82 16.62
N LEU A 179 20.25 -8.28 17.01
CA LEU A 179 20.50 -9.65 17.44
C LEU A 179 20.66 -9.64 18.96
N THR A 180 20.01 -10.56 19.66
CA THR A 180 20.06 -10.68 21.12
C THR A 180 20.75 -11.98 21.51
N ALA A 181 21.05 -12.15 22.80
CA ALA A 181 21.56 -13.41 23.33
C ALA A 181 20.59 -14.59 23.12
N THR A 182 19.30 -14.31 22.87
CA THR A 182 18.26 -15.32 22.63
C THR A 182 17.98 -15.56 21.15
N THR A 183 18.61 -14.82 20.23
CA THR A 183 18.44 -15.07 18.79
C THR A 183 18.91 -16.48 18.44
N ILE A 184 18.02 -17.27 17.85
CA ILE A 184 18.26 -18.68 17.55
C ILE A 184 18.93 -18.83 16.19
N TYR A 185 20.02 -19.60 16.18
CA TYR A 185 20.74 -20.04 14.97
C TYR A 185 20.65 -21.57 14.91
N PRO A 186 19.74 -22.16 14.12
CA PRO A 186 19.66 -23.60 13.99
C PRO A 186 20.97 -24.20 13.48
N ASP A 187 21.38 -25.37 14.01
CA ASP A 187 22.62 -26.06 13.61
C ASP A 187 22.66 -26.41 12.11
N SER A 188 21.49 -26.57 11.49
CA SER A 188 21.36 -26.79 10.05
C SER A 188 21.84 -25.61 9.19
N LEU A 189 21.96 -24.40 9.75
CA LEU A 189 22.44 -23.19 9.07
C LEU A 189 23.94 -22.98 9.29
N ALA A 190 24.73 -24.02 9.05
CA ALA A 190 26.18 -23.98 9.21
C ALA A 190 26.82 -22.83 8.41
N GLY A 191 27.77 -22.13 9.02
CA GLY A 191 28.46 -20.99 8.41
C GLY A 191 27.68 -19.68 8.35
N LEU A 192 26.40 -19.66 8.76
CA LEU A 192 25.58 -18.43 8.74
C LEU A 192 26.21 -17.29 9.54
N LYS A 193 26.71 -17.56 10.77
CA LYS A 193 27.33 -16.52 11.61
C LYS A 193 28.50 -15.81 10.92
N ASP A 194 29.31 -16.54 10.17
CA ASP A 194 30.42 -15.95 9.42
C ASP A 194 29.94 -15.24 8.15
N ALA A 195 28.91 -15.77 7.50
CA ALA A 195 28.28 -15.13 6.34
C ALA A 195 27.63 -13.79 6.71
N LEU A 196 26.99 -13.68 7.88
CA LEU A 196 26.38 -12.45 8.37
C LEU A 196 27.39 -11.30 8.49
N LYS A 197 28.67 -11.57 8.76
CA LYS A 197 29.72 -10.52 8.79
C LYS A 197 29.91 -9.80 7.45
N LYS A 198 29.47 -10.42 6.35
CA LYS A 198 29.61 -9.91 4.97
C LYS A 198 28.27 -9.58 4.32
N GLY A 199 27.16 -9.82 5.01
CA GLY A 199 25.82 -9.82 4.43
C GLY A 199 25.45 -11.21 3.92
N ALA A 200 24.40 -11.79 4.48
CA ALA A 200 23.85 -13.07 4.06
C ALA A 200 22.37 -12.93 3.73
N LEU A 201 21.95 -13.49 2.60
CA LEU A 201 20.53 -13.60 2.29
C LEU A 201 19.91 -14.71 3.15
N VAL A 202 18.89 -14.34 3.90
CA VAL A 202 18.23 -15.21 4.89
C VAL A 202 16.72 -15.05 4.85
N GLU A 203 16.03 -16.04 5.41
CA GLU A 203 14.70 -15.86 5.98
C GLU A 203 14.84 -15.92 7.50
N ALA A 204 14.31 -14.91 8.19
CA ALA A 204 14.37 -14.81 9.64
C ALA A 204 12.99 -14.50 10.21
N GLU A 205 12.66 -15.12 11.33
CA GLU A 205 11.51 -14.78 12.15
C GLU A 205 11.91 -13.67 13.13
N GLY A 206 11.05 -12.66 13.32
CA GLY A 206 11.32 -11.58 14.24
C GLY A 206 10.21 -10.56 14.39
N ARG A 207 10.49 -9.48 15.12
CA ARG A 207 9.53 -8.41 15.42
C ARG A 207 10.08 -7.05 15.03
N PHE A 208 9.19 -6.21 14.51
CA PHE A 208 9.46 -4.80 14.29
C PHE A 208 9.14 -3.99 15.54
N SER A 209 9.98 -3.00 15.83
CA SER A 209 9.72 -1.98 16.84
C SER A 209 10.12 -0.63 16.30
N THR A 210 9.34 0.40 16.61
CA THR A 210 9.69 1.78 16.29
C THR A 210 10.77 2.27 17.25
N ALA A 211 11.77 2.96 16.71
CA ALA A 211 12.78 3.68 17.47
C ALA A 211 12.90 5.11 16.93
N ASP A 212 13.29 6.03 17.82
CA ASP A 212 13.44 7.44 17.49
C ASP A 212 14.86 7.91 17.77
N SER A 213 15.44 8.65 16.84
CA SER A 213 16.74 9.30 17.03
C SER A 213 16.77 10.62 16.26
N ALA A 214 17.20 11.69 16.93
CA ALA A 214 17.30 13.04 16.34
C ALA A 214 16.02 13.51 15.61
N GLY A 215 14.84 13.18 16.16
CA GLY A 215 13.54 13.56 15.59
C GLY A 215 13.11 12.76 14.37
N LYS A 216 13.84 11.69 14.01
CA LYS A 216 13.44 10.74 12.97
C LYS A 216 13.02 9.42 13.60
N THR A 217 11.83 8.97 13.23
CA THR A 217 11.31 7.64 13.58
C THR A 217 11.77 6.63 12.54
N PHE A 218 12.12 5.42 12.96
CA PHE A 218 12.48 4.33 12.05
C PHE A 218 12.14 2.96 12.65
N GLN A 219 11.91 1.99 11.77
CA GLN A 219 11.67 0.61 12.16
C GLN A 219 12.99 -0.09 12.48
N VAL A 220 13.01 -0.89 13.53
CA VAL A 220 14.11 -1.79 13.91
C VAL A 220 13.59 -3.22 13.84
N PHE A 221 14.31 -4.10 13.15
CA PHE A 221 13.97 -5.52 13.11
C PHE A 221 14.79 -6.28 14.16
N THR A 222 14.12 -6.88 15.13
CA THR A 222 14.76 -7.79 16.09
C THR A 222 14.53 -9.23 15.64
N ALA A 223 15.61 -9.93 15.27
CA ALA A 223 15.52 -11.30 14.82
C ALA A 223 15.44 -12.26 16.02
N ASP A 224 14.36 -13.03 16.08
CA ASP A 224 14.15 -14.07 17.09
C ASP A 224 14.82 -15.37 16.66
N LYS A 225 14.73 -15.73 15.38
CA LYS A 225 15.26 -16.99 14.84
C LYS A 225 15.58 -16.89 13.35
N PHE A 226 16.73 -17.41 12.94
CA PHE A 226 17.00 -17.63 11.52
C PHE A 226 16.35 -18.94 11.06
N LEU A 227 15.62 -18.88 9.94
CA LEU A 227 14.89 -20.01 9.37
C LEU A 227 15.66 -20.63 8.20
N ARG A 228 16.23 -19.79 7.34
CA ARG A 228 16.98 -20.22 6.15
C ARG A 228 18.19 -19.33 5.89
N TYR A 229 19.23 -19.94 5.35
CA TYR A 229 20.38 -19.27 4.77
C TYR A 229 20.47 -19.66 3.29
N LEU A 230 20.49 -18.65 2.41
CA LEU A 230 20.36 -18.79 0.97
C LEU A 230 21.63 -18.27 0.25
N PRO A 231 22.75 -19.01 0.30
CA PRO A 231 24.01 -18.57 -0.30
C PRO A 231 23.91 -18.46 -1.83
N GLY A 232 24.42 -17.36 -2.39
CA GLY A 232 24.46 -17.13 -3.84
C GLY A 232 23.17 -16.58 -4.45
N GLU A 233 22.06 -16.61 -3.71
CA GLU A 233 20.82 -15.96 -4.11
C GLU A 233 20.84 -14.44 -3.84
N LYS A 234 19.87 -13.73 -4.41
CA LYS A 234 19.65 -12.30 -4.18
C LYS A 234 18.17 -12.00 -3.85
N CYS A 235 17.89 -10.80 -3.35
CA CYS A 235 16.53 -10.26 -3.46
C CYS A 235 16.17 -10.20 -4.96
N LYS A 236 14.90 -10.48 -5.27
CA LYS A 236 14.36 -10.17 -6.59
C LYS A 236 14.17 -8.65 -6.63
N ASP A 237 14.53 -8.04 -7.75
CA ASP A 237 14.32 -6.61 -8.01
C ASP A 237 12.87 -6.33 -8.41
#